data_AF-A0A2R7L2G4-F1
#
_entry.id   AF-A0A2R7L2G4-F1
#
_cell.length_a   1.000
_cell.length_b   1.000
_cell.length_c   1.000
_cell.angle_alpha   90.00
_cell.angle_beta   90.00
_cell.angle_gamma   90.00
#
_symmetry.space_group_name_H-M   'P 1'
#
loop_
_entity.id
_entity.type
_entity.pdbx_description
1 polymer ?
#
loop_
_entity_poly.entity_id
_entity_poly.type
_entity_poly.pdbx_seq_one_letter_code
_entity_poly.pdbx_strand_id
1 'polypeptide(L)'
;MKHLYKSQLQLNLKQYYANRNWRSISYFDSKRDEILFVLPEADDIHEAFNGLYSVLSALPEIDYPKERTVISFCYEDGTSYCSRLINPNTQDEINLALIGYRPERRIKPEELQELS
;
A
#
# COMPACT_ATOMS: atom_id res chain seq x y z
N MET A 1 8.77 -13.32 -13.96
CA MET A 1 8.49 -12.25 -12.97
C MET A 1 7.09 -12.50 -12.43
N LYS A 2 6.94 -12.75 -11.12
CA LYS A 2 5.63 -12.83 -10.48
C LYS A 2 5.31 -11.42 -9.96
N HIS A 3 4.09 -10.92 -10.19
CA HIS A 3 3.59 -9.60 -9.77
C HIS A 3 3.95 -8.38 -10.63
N LEU A 4 3.71 -8.45 -11.96
CA LEU A 4 3.98 -7.34 -12.89
C LEU A 4 3.13 -6.10 -12.62
N TYR A 5 1.83 -6.28 -12.33
CA TYR A 5 0.93 -5.17 -12.04
C TYR A 5 1.36 -4.46 -10.75
N LYS A 6 1.63 -5.21 -9.69
CA LYS A 6 2.04 -4.64 -8.38
C LYS A 6 3.36 -3.89 -8.47
N SER A 7 4.31 -4.44 -9.23
CA SER A 7 5.62 -3.82 -9.44
C SER A 7 5.47 -2.49 -10.21
N GLN A 8 4.64 -2.46 -11.26
CA GLN A 8 4.38 -1.22 -12.00
C GLN A 8 3.60 -0.20 -11.15
N LEU A 9 2.62 -0.65 -10.37
CA LEU A 9 1.86 0.19 -9.45
C LEU A 9 2.77 0.84 -8.40
N GLN A 10 3.68 0.06 -7.80
CA GLN A 10 4.66 0.58 -6.86
C GLN A 10 5.56 1.63 -7.53
N LEU A 11 6.05 1.37 -8.75
CA LEU A 11 6.90 2.31 -9.47
C LEU A 11 6.16 3.64 -9.73
N ASN A 12 4.91 3.57 -10.22
CA ASN A 12 4.09 4.76 -10.47
C ASN A 12 3.84 5.56 -9.19
N LEU A 13 3.54 4.88 -8.07
CA LEU A 13 3.34 5.54 -6.77
C LEU A 13 4.64 6.14 -6.23
N LYS A 14 5.78 5.46 -6.35
CA LYS A 14 7.10 6.00 -5.98
C LYS A 14 7.42 7.28 -6.74
N GLN A 15 7.11 7.31 -8.05
CA GLN A 15 7.29 8.50 -8.88
C GLN A 15 6.37 9.64 -8.45
N TYR A 16 5.10 9.35 -8.15
CA TYR A 16 4.15 10.35 -7.67
C TYR A 16 4.58 10.99 -6.35
N TYR A 17 5.09 10.18 -5.41
CA TYR A 17 5.53 10.64 -4.09
C TYR A 17 7.03 11.01 -4.01
N ALA A 18 7.73 11.13 -5.14
CA ALA A 18 9.20 11.27 -5.16
C ALA A 18 9.72 12.46 -4.33
N ASN A 19 8.93 13.53 -4.16
CA ASN A 19 9.31 14.72 -3.41
C ASN A 19 8.91 14.70 -1.92
N ARG A 20 8.29 13.62 -1.43
CA ARG A 20 7.72 13.54 -0.08
C ARG A 20 8.66 12.91 0.96
N ASN A 21 9.87 12.50 0.58
CA ASN A 21 10.79 11.75 1.45
C ASN A 21 10.19 10.45 2.04
N TRP A 22 9.19 9.87 1.38
CA TRP A 22 8.58 8.62 1.83
C TRP A 22 9.44 7.42 1.42
N ARG A 23 9.59 6.46 2.33
CA ARG A 23 10.14 5.15 1.98
C ARG A 23 9.00 4.23 1.53
N SER A 24 9.29 3.24 0.70
CA SER A 24 8.31 2.18 0.42
C SER A 24 8.94 0.80 0.40
N ILE A 25 8.22 -0.14 1.00
CA ILE A 25 8.62 -1.53 1.20
C ILE A 25 7.56 -2.42 0.56
N SER A 26 8.00 -3.49 -0.13
CA SER A 26 7.10 -4.42 -0.80
C SER A 26 7.10 -5.78 -0.11
N TYR A 27 5.91 -6.28 0.18
CA TYR A 27 5.70 -7.65 0.61
C TYR A 27 4.82 -8.32 -0.44
N PHE A 28 5.45 -8.80 -1.53
CA PHE A 28 4.81 -9.55 -2.61
C PHE A 28 5.12 -11.05 -2.44
N ASP A 29 4.65 -11.62 -1.33
CA ASP A 29 4.88 -13.01 -0.98
C ASP A 29 3.55 -13.79 -0.94
N SER A 30 3.58 -15.09 -0.64
CA SER A 30 2.37 -15.91 -0.62
C SER A 30 1.37 -15.56 0.48
N LYS A 31 1.77 -14.72 1.45
CA LYS A 31 0.95 -14.29 2.59
C LYS A 31 0.51 -12.83 2.45
N ARG A 32 1.22 -12.04 1.64
CA ARG A 32 1.08 -10.58 1.58
C ARG A 32 1.08 -10.10 0.14
N ASP A 33 0.18 -9.16 -0.13
CA ASP A 33 0.09 -8.45 -1.40
C ASP A 33 0.32 -6.95 -1.17
N GLU A 34 1.27 -6.57 -0.30
CA GLU A 34 1.32 -5.24 0.32
C GLU A 34 2.42 -4.35 -0.26
N ILE A 35 2.07 -3.09 -0.53
CA ILE A 35 2.99 -1.96 -0.70
C ILE A 35 2.82 -1.06 0.52
N LEU A 36 3.83 -1.03 1.39
CA LEU A 36 3.85 -0.19 2.58
C LEU A 36 4.62 1.09 2.29
N PHE A 37 3.99 2.24 2.50
CA PHE A 37 4.65 3.55 2.54
C PHE A 37 4.96 3.93 3.99
N VAL A 38 6.20 4.30 4.26
CA VAL A 38 6.65 4.76 5.57
C VAL A 38 6.86 6.27 5.48
N LEU A 39 6.09 7.01 6.26
CA LEU A 39 6.01 8.46 6.24
C LEU A 39 6.82 9.06 7.39
N PRO A 40 7.46 10.22 7.18
CA PRO A 40 7.98 11.01 8.30
C PRO A 40 6.81 11.54 9.16
N GLU A 41 7.03 11.73 10.46
CA GLU A 41 6.01 12.25 11.39
C GLU A 41 5.50 13.65 11.04
N ALA A 42 6.23 14.40 10.21
CA ALA A 42 5.82 15.72 9.74
C ALA A 42 4.67 15.70 8.71
N ASP A 43 4.42 14.55 8.07
CA ASP A 43 3.36 14.39 7.07
C ASP A 43 2.09 13.81 7.72
N ASP A 44 0.91 14.27 7.27
CA ASP A 44 -0.37 13.74 7.75
C ASP A 44 -0.72 12.42 7.06
N ILE A 45 -0.62 11.33 7.84
CA ILE A 45 -0.96 9.98 7.36
C ILE A 45 -2.44 9.83 6.98
N HIS A 46 -3.36 10.58 7.61
CA HIS A 46 -4.77 10.55 7.27
C HIS A 46 -5.04 11.28 5.95
N GLU A 47 -4.31 12.36 5.66
CA GLU A 47 -4.34 13.00 4.35
C GLU A 47 -3.88 12.04 3.26
N ALA A 48 -2.72 11.38 3.45
CA ALA A 48 -2.20 10.38 2.53
C ALA A 48 -3.21 9.24 2.29
N PHE A 49 -3.78 8.72 3.37
CA PHE A 49 -4.75 7.62 3.34
C PHE A 49 -6.06 7.97 2.63
N ASN A 50 -6.62 9.14 2.93
CA ASN A 50 -7.87 9.60 2.33
C ASN A 50 -7.69 10.04 0.87
N GLY A 51 -6.51 10.55 0.52
CA GLY A 51 -6.15 10.95 -0.83
C GLY A 51 -5.84 9.80 -1.79
N LEU A 52 -5.60 8.58 -1.28
CA LEU A 52 -5.08 7.47 -2.09
C LEU A 52 -5.87 7.19 -3.37
N TYR A 53 -7.20 7.16 -3.34
CA TYR A 53 -7.99 6.89 -4.56
C TYR A 53 -7.86 8.00 -5.61
N SER A 54 -7.70 9.26 -5.18
CA SER A 54 -7.44 10.38 -6.09
C SER A 54 -6.03 10.30 -6.69
N VAL A 55 -5.06 9.77 -5.95
CA VAL A 55 -3.72 9.52 -6.48
C VAL A 55 -3.78 8.41 -7.52
N LEU A 56 -4.43 7.30 -7.20
CA LEU A 56 -4.56 6.14 -8.10
C LEU A 56 -5.25 6.50 -9.42
N SER A 57 -6.24 7.41 -9.42
CA SER A 57 -6.89 7.87 -10.66
C SER A 57 -6.03 8.79 -11.52
N ALA A 58 -4.98 9.40 -10.95
CA ALA A 58 -4.04 10.27 -11.65
C ALA A 58 -2.79 9.53 -12.16
N LEU A 59 -2.58 8.27 -11.76
CA LEU A 59 -1.44 7.48 -12.22
C LEU A 59 -1.60 7.06 -13.69
N PRO A 60 -0.48 6.83 -14.40
CA PRO A 60 -0.52 6.19 -15.72
C PRO A 60 -1.23 4.84 -15.67
N GLU A 61 -1.95 4.52 -16.75
CA GLU A 61 -2.58 3.22 -16.93
C GLU A 61 -1.53 2.10 -16.94
N ILE A 62 -1.87 0.95 -16.34
CA ILE A 62 -0.98 -0.22 -16.22
C ILE A 62 -1.48 -1.29 -17.18
N ASP A 63 -0.68 -1.61 -18.19
CA ASP A 63 -0.96 -2.65 -19.19
C ASP A 63 -0.62 -4.07 -18.69
N TYR A 64 -1.17 -4.43 -17.53
CA TYR A 64 -1.08 -5.77 -16.95
C TYR A 64 -2.40 -6.15 -16.29
N PRO A 65 -2.75 -7.45 -16.20
CA PRO A 65 -3.91 -7.90 -15.45
C PRO A 65 -3.87 -7.36 -14.01
N LYS A 66 -4.98 -6.77 -13.58
CA LYS A 66 -5.11 -6.22 -12.23
C LYS A 66 -4.86 -7.29 -11.18
N GLU A 67 -3.95 -6.99 -10.26
CA GLU A 67 -3.68 -7.85 -9.11
C GLU A 67 -4.24 -7.23 -7.84
N ARG A 68 -4.81 -8.08 -6.98
CA ARG A 68 -5.18 -7.73 -5.60
C ARG A 68 -3.95 -7.18 -4.90
N THR A 69 -4.05 -5.97 -4.36
CA THR A 69 -2.93 -5.27 -3.74
C THR A 69 -3.40 -4.52 -2.50
N VAL A 70 -2.72 -4.65 -1.38
CA VAL A 70 -2.89 -3.81 -0.20
C VAL A 70 -1.93 -2.63 -0.33
N ILE A 71 -2.43 -1.41 -0.23
CA ILE A 71 -1.59 -0.22 -0.07
C ILE A 71 -1.77 0.24 1.36
N SER A 72 -0.67 0.38 2.09
CA SER A 72 -0.67 0.77 3.49
C SER A 72 0.31 1.89 3.77
N PHE A 73 0.07 2.55 4.90
CA PHE A 73 0.85 3.65 5.40
C PHE A 73 1.15 3.43 6.89
N CYS A 74 2.33 3.83 7.34
CA CYS A 74 2.67 3.97 8.76
C CYS A 74 3.71 5.07 8.96
N TYR A 75 3.93 5.49 10.20
CA TYR A 75 5.09 6.31 10.54
C TYR A 75 6.35 5.46 10.69
N GLU A 76 7.51 6.12 10.84
CA GLU A 76 8.82 5.47 10.94
C GLU A 76 8.97 4.55 12.16
N ASP A 77 8.16 4.75 13.20
CA ASP A 77 8.09 3.90 14.38
C ASP A 77 7.10 2.72 14.23
N GLY A 78 6.41 2.63 13.09
CA GLY A 78 5.40 1.61 12.79
C GLY A 78 4.01 1.90 13.35
N THR A 79 3.79 3.06 13.96
CA THR A 79 2.47 3.48 14.46
C THR A 79 1.58 4.01 13.34
N SER A 80 0.31 4.24 13.71
CA SER A 80 -0.71 4.84 12.82
C SER A 80 -0.95 4.05 11.53
N TYR A 81 -0.77 2.73 11.58
CA TYR A 81 -1.01 1.87 10.43
C TYR A 81 -2.44 2.05 9.89
N CYS A 82 -2.53 2.33 8.59
CA CYS A 82 -3.80 2.32 7.87
C CYS A 82 -3.60 1.76 6.46
N SER A 83 -4.66 1.15 5.91
CA SER A 83 -4.55 0.44 4.63
C SER A 83 -5.83 0.43 3.80
N ARG A 84 -5.65 0.31 2.49
CA ARG A 84 -6.72 0.10 1.52
C ARG A 84 -6.42 -1.14 0.70
N LEU A 85 -7.48 -1.88 0.41
CA LEU A 85 -7.44 -2.96 -0.55
C LEU A 85 -7.78 -2.43 -1.95
N ILE A 86 -6.89 -2.70 -2.89
CA ILE A 86 -6.98 -2.31 -4.30
C ILE A 86 -7.18 -3.57 -5.13
N ASN A 87 -8.12 -3.51 -6.08
CA ASN A 87 -8.57 -4.65 -6.88
C ASN A 87 -8.96 -5.86 -6.00
N PRO A 88 -9.93 -5.71 -5.08
CA PRO A 88 -10.38 -6.81 -4.23
C PRO A 88 -10.85 -8.00 -5.09
N ASN A 89 -10.69 -9.21 -4.58
CA ASN A 89 -11.37 -10.38 -5.15
C ASN A 89 -12.79 -10.51 -4.56
N THR A 90 -13.60 -11.41 -5.11
CA THR A 90 -14.98 -11.63 -4.66
C THR A 90 -15.09 -11.95 -3.16
N GLN A 91 -14.13 -12.69 -2.60
CA GLN A 91 -14.15 -13.01 -1.17
C GLN A 91 -13.83 -11.79 -0.31
N ASP A 92 -12.92 -10.93 -0.75
CA ASP A 92 -12.64 -9.67 -0.06
C ASP A 92 -13.88 -8.77 -0.05
N GLU A 93 -14.61 -8.68 -1.16
CA GLU A 93 -15.86 -7.91 -1.26
C GLU A 93 -16.93 -8.44 -0.30
N ILE A 94 -17.09 -9.78 -0.24
CA ILE A 94 -18.00 -10.44 0.71
C ILE A 94 -17.59 -10.12 2.16
N ASN A 95 -16.30 -10.26 2.49
CA ASN A 95 -15.80 -9.99 3.84
C ASN A 95 -15.99 -8.51 4.23
N LEU A 96 -15.77 -7.59 3.29
CA LEU A 96 -16.00 -6.17 3.51
C LEU A 96 -17.49 -5.88 3.77
N ALA A 97 -18.40 -6.48 2.99
CA ALA A 97 -19.83 -6.26 3.13
C ALA A 97 -20.42 -6.87 4.42
N LEU A 98 -19.95 -8.06 4.81
CA LEU A 98 -20.51 -8.80 5.94
C LEU A 98 -19.93 -8.38 7.30
N ILE A 99 -18.62 -8.15 7.36
CA ILE A 99 -17.91 -7.94 8.63
C ILE A 99 -17.05 -6.67 8.64
N GLY A 100 -17.12 -5.86 7.58
CA GLY A 100 -16.33 -4.63 7.49
C GLY A 100 -14.83 -4.90 7.42
N TYR A 101 -14.39 -6.08 6.96
CA TYR A 101 -12.99 -6.47 6.97
C TYR A 101 -12.11 -5.45 6.26
N ARG A 102 -11.06 -5.01 6.95
CA ARG A 102 -9.96 -4.22 6.40
C ARG A 102 -8.65 -4.94 6.71
N PRO A 103 -7.67 -4.92 5.81
CA PRO A 103 -6.36 -5.51 6.07
C PRO A 103 -5.59 -4.67 7.10
N GLU A 104 -5.96 -4.77 8.37
CA GLU A 104 -5.29 -4.09 9.49
C GLU A 104 -4.25 -5.01 10.13
N ARG A 105 -3.06 -4.46 10.44
CA ARG A 105 -2.01 -5.19 11.15
C ARG A 105 -1.16 -4.24 11.98
N ARG A 106 -0.38 -4.82 12.89
CA ARG A 106 0.72 -4.12 13.56
C ARG A 106 1.99 -4.31 12.74
N ILE A 107 2.72 -3.22 12.52
CA ILE A 107 4.06 -3.26 11.94
C ILE A 107 5.04 -3.65 13.03
N LYS A 108 5.90 -4.63 12.77
CA LYS A 108 7.01 -4.95 13.66
C LYS A 108 8.23 -4.09 13.31
N PRO A 109 9.04 -3.65 14.28
CA PRO A 109 10.23 -2.85 14.01
C PRO A 109 11.19 -3.49 12.99
N GLU A 110 11.31 -4.82 13.00
CA GLU A 110 12.16 -5.55 12.06
C GLU A 110 11.70 -5.42 10.59
N GLU A 111 10.41 -5.14 10.37
CA GLU A 111 9.84 -4.97 9.02
C GLU A 111 10.19 -3.62 8.40
N LEU A 112 10.59 -2.64 9.22
CA LEU A 112 10.93 -1.26 8.81
C LEU A 112 12.43 -1.07 8.56
N GLN A 113 13.24 -2.04 8.97
CA GLN A 113 14.67 -2.07 8.69
C GLN A 113 14.84 -2.40 7.20
N GLU A 114 15.56 -1.54 6.48
CA GLU A 114 15.93 -1.84 5.10
C GLU A 114 16.80 -3.08 5.12
N LEU A 115 16.38 -4.13 4.39
CA LEU A 115 17.26 -5.23 4.06
C LEU A 115 18.35 -4.64 3.16
N SER A 116 19.46 -4.27 3.78
CA SER A 116 20.71 -3.81 3.16
C SER A 116 21.24 -4.81 2.16
#